data_AF-A0A4P6XTH3-F1
#
_entry.id   AF-A0A4P6XTH3-F1
#
_cell.length_a   1.000
_cell.length_b   1.000
_cell.length_c   1.000
_cell.angle_alpha   90.00
_cell.angle_beta   90.00
_cell.angle_gamma   90.00
#
_symmetry.space_group_name_H-M   'P 1'
#
loop_
_entity.id
_entity.type
_entity.pdbx_description
1 polymer ?
#
loop_
_entity_poly.entity_id
_entity_poly.type
_entity_poly.pdbx_seq_one_letter_code
_entity_poly.pdbx_strand_id
1 'polypeptide(L)' 'MAATLRPDPEFQRFNTAKEKLGHYFRFTTRSALFNVVFAGIIPVGLTIMAYNQEGQYPFARVFRKDVVLDKEYIPREKDL' A
#
# COMPACT_ATOMS: atom_id res chain seq x y z
N MET A 1 -0.11 19.73 26.37
CA MET A 1 -1.12 18.75 26.80
C MET A 1 -2.04 19.44 27.79
N ALA A 2 -3.35 19.43 27.55
CA ALA A 2 -4.32 20.04 28.47
C ALA A 2 -4.15 19.44 29.88
N ALA A 3 -4.07 20.28 30.92
CA ALA A 3 -3.84 19.89 32.30
C ALA A 3 -5.01 19.12 32.97
N THR A 4 -5.98 18.67 32.17
CA THR A 4 -7.18 17.95 32.59
C THR A 4 -7.00 16.43 32.64
N LEU A 5 -5.95 15.90 32.03
CA LEU A 5 -5.63 14.47 32.02
C LEU A 5 -4.71 14.10 33.18
N ARG A 6 -5.24 13.37 34.16
CA ARG A 6 -4.43 12.79 35.24
C ARG A 6 -3.62 11.63 34.68
N PRO A 7 -2.27 11.62 34.84
CA PRO A 7 -1.46 10.53 34.35
C PRO A 7 -1.72 9.25 35.16
N ASP A 8 -2.16 8.20 34.48
CA ASP A 8 -2.21 6.86 35.05
C ASP A 8 -0.84 6.17 34.82
N PRO A 9 -0.11 5.81 35.90
CA PRO A 9 1.19 5.18 35.78
C PRO A 9 1.14 3.82 35.08
N GLU A 10 0.04 3.06 35.20
CA GLU A 10 -0.09 1.76 34.54
C GLU A 10 -0.32 1.92 33.04
N PHE A 11 -1.14 2.89 32.64
CA PHE A 11 -1.31 3.25 31.24
C PHE A 11 -0.01 3.73 30.60
N GLN A 12 0.79 4.52 31.32
CA GLN A 12 2.11 4.95 30.84
C GLN A 12 3.07 3.77 30.68
N ARG A 13 3.11 2.84 31.64
CA ARG A 13 3.92 1.61 31.54
C ARG A 13 3.53 0.80 30.32
N PHE A 14 2.23 0.57 30.09
CA PHE A 14 1.75 -0.14 28.92
C PHE A 14 2.17 0.55 27.62
N ASN A 15 2.01 1.87 27.52
CA ASN A 15 2.42 2.63 26.34
C ASN A 15 3.94 2.56 26.11
N THR A 16 4.74 2.71 27.16
CA THR A 16 6.20 2.60 27.04
C THR A 16 6.63 1.19 26.63
N ALA A 17 5.96 0.14 27.11
CA ALA A 17 6.23 -1.24 26.70
C ALA A 17 5.84 -1.44 25.23
N LYS A 18 4.69 -0.91 24.80
CA LYS A 18 4.20 -0.98 23.42
C LYS A 18 5.16 -0.28 22.44
N GLU A 19 5.62 0.92 22.77
CA GLU A 19 6.60 1.66 21.98
C GLU A 19 7.94 0.92 21.87
N LYS A 20 8.35 0.22 22.94
CA LYS A 20 9.61 -0.52 22.99
C LYS A 20 9.53 -1.96 22.49
N LEU A 21 8.38 -2.42 21.97
CA LEU A 21 8.19 -3.80 21.51
C LEU A 21 9.28 -4.27 20.54
N GLY A 22 9.75 -3.37 19.66
CA GLY A 22 10.81 -3.68 18.71
C GLY A 22 12.16 -4.02 19.35
N HIS A 23 12.50 -3.42 20.50
CA HIS A 23 13.77 -3.69 21.19
C HIS A 23 13.85 -5.09 21.78
N TYR A 24 12.70 -5.68 22.11
CA TYR A 24 12.61 -7.01 22.70
C TYR A 24 12.24 -8.08 21.67
N PHE A 25 12.11 -7.70 20.39
CA PHE A 25 11.77 -8.63 19.33
C PHE A 25 12.91 -9.65 19.11
N ARG A 26 12.54 -10.92 18.96
CA ARG A 26 13.48 -12.00 18.61
C ARG A 26 12.92 -12.77 17.43
N PHE A 27 13.79 -13.01 16.44
CA PHE A 27 13.48 -13.87 15.30
C PHE A 27 13.37 -15.32 15.74
N THR A 28 12.14 -15.74 16.02
CA THR A 28 11.74 -17.14 16.23
C THR A 28 11.17 -17.71 14.93
N THR A 29 11.10 -19.04 14.82
CA THR A 29 10.53 -19.74 13.65
C THR A 29 9.12 -19.26 13.33
N ARG A 30 8.27 -19.05 14.35
CA ARG A 30 6.91 -18.52 14.18
C ARG A 30 6.92 -17.10 13.61
N SER A 31 7.79 -16.22 14.11
CA SER A 31 7.90 -14.85 13.59
C SER A 31 8.47 -14.80 12.17
N ALA A 32 9.40 -15.71 11.84
CA ALA A 32 9.94 -15.83 10.49
C ALA A 32 8.86 -16.25 9.49
N LEU A 33 8.06 -17.27 9.83
CA LEU A 33 6.93 -17.70 9.00
C LEU A 33 5.90 -16.57 8.80
N PHE A 34 5.57 -15.84 9.88
CA PHE A 34 4.69 -14.68 9.79
C PHE A 34 5.25 -13.64 8.81
N ASN A 35 6.53 -13.26 8.95
CA ASN A 35 7.15 -12.27 8.08
C ASN A 35 7.21 -12.73 6.62
N VAL A 36 7.55 -14.00 6.35
CA VAL A 36 7.59 -14.54 4.99
C VAL A 36 6.22 -14.46 4.32
N VAL A 37 5.15 -14.81 5.04
CA VAL A 37 3.79 -14.77 4.49
C VAL A 37 3.34 -13.32 4.28
N PHE A 38 3.39 -12.50 5.32
CA PHE A 38 2.77 -11.18 5.31
C PHE A 38 3.60 -10.09 4.62
N ALA A 39 4.92 -10.16 4.70
CA ALA A 39 5.80 -9.19 4.03
C ALA A 39 6.34 -9.70 2.68
N GLY A 40 6.31 -11.01 2.43
CA GLY A 40 6.77 -11.61 1.17
C GLY A 40 5.63 -12.04 0.27
N ILE A 41 4.98 -13.15 0.62
CA ILE A 41 4.02 -13.84 -0.26
C ILE A 41 2.83 -12.95 -0.62
N ILE A 42 2.22 -12.29 0.38
CA ILE A 42 1.02 -11.47 0.15
C ILE A 42 1.32 -10.28 -0.80
N PRO A 43 2.31 -9.40 -0.53
CA PRO A 43 2.61 -8.30 -1.44
C PRO A 43 2.98 -8.76 -2.85
N VAL A 44 3.79 -9.82 -2.97
CA VAL A 44 4.20 -10.36 -4.29
C VAL A 44 2.98 -10.89 -5.04
N GLY A 45 2.14 -11.69 -4.38
CA GLY A 45 0.93 -12.24 -4.99
C GLY A 45 -0.06 -11.16 -5.43
N LEU A 46 -0.29 -10.15 -4.58
CA LEU A 46 -1.14 -9.01 -4.92
C LEU A 46 -0.57 -8.21 -6.09
N THR A 47 0.74 -8.01 -6.13
CA THR A 47 1.41 -7.29 -7.22
C THR A 47 1.22 -8.03 -8.54
N ILE A 48 1.50 -9.34 -8.58
CA ILE A 48 1.30 -10.16 -9.78
C ILE A 48 -0.17 -10.14 -10.22
N MET A 49 -1.10 -10.29 -9.29
CA MET A 49 -2.53 -10.25 -9.59
C MET A 49 -2.93 -8.89 -10.18
N ALA A 50 -2.45 -7.79 -9.59
CA ALA A 50 -2.75 -6.44 -10.05
C ALA A 50 -2.24 -6.21 -11.47
N TYR A 51 -0.98 -6.55 -11.77
CA TYR A 51 -0.44 -6.42 -13.13
C TYR A 51 -1.17 -7.27 -14.15
N ASN A 52 -1.61 -8.48 -13.78
CA ASN A 52 -2.38 -9.33 -14.70
C ASN A 52 -3.79 -8.82 -14.96
N GLN A 53 -4.41 -8.12 -13.99
CA GLN A 53 -5.77 -7.59 -14.10
C GLN A 53 -5.81 -6.12 -14.51
N GLU A 54 -4.66 -5.47 -14.60
CA GLU A 54 -4.54 -4.06 -14.95
C GLU A 54 -5.15 -3.81 -16.35
N GLY A 55 -6.07 -2.85 -16.42
CA GLY A 55 -6.75 -2.49 -17.68
C GLY A 55 -7.81 -3.47 -18.19
N GLN A 56 -7.99 -4.64 -17.57
CA GLN A 56 -9.00 -5.63 -18.00
C GLN A 56 -10.43 -5.18 -17.72
N TYR A 57 -10.64 -4.43 -16.64
CA TYR A 57 -11.97 -3.98 -16.22
C TYR A 57 -12.07 -2.44 -16.27
N PRO A 58 -12.66 -1.87 -17.34
CA PRO A 58 -12.82 -0.43 -17.49
C PRO A 58 -13.99 0.10 -16.66
N PHE A 59 -13.89 0.07 -15.32
CA PHE A 59 -14.94 0.58 -14.42
C PHE A 59 -15.29 2.06 -14.67
N ALA A 60 -14.35 2.84 -15.19
CA ALA A 60 -14.52 4.27 -15.49
C ALA A 60 -14.60 4.61 -17.00
N ARG A 61 -14.52 3.62 -17.91
CA ARG A 61 -14.48 3.84 -19.37
C ARG A 61 -15.57 3.11 -20.16
N VAL A 62 -16.59 2.57 -19.51
CA VAL A 62 -17.71 1.84 -20.17
C VAL A 62 -18.31 2.60 -21.36
N PHE A 63 -18.32 3.95 -21.31
CA PHE A 63 -18.89 4.80 -22.36
C PHE A 63 -17.86 5.51 -23.26
N ARG A 64 -16.56 5.48 -22.94
CA ARG A 64 -15.51 6.11 -23.76
C ARG A 64 -14.81 5.03 -24.59
N LYS A 65 -15.12 4.97 -25.88
CA LYS A 65 -14.55 4.01 -26.84
C LYS A 65 -13.17 4.41 -27.39
N ASP A 66 -12.76 5.66 -27.18
CA ASP A 66 -11.51 6.19 -27.73
C ASP A 66 -10.30 5.88 -26.83
N VAL A 67 -9.22 5.40 -27.45
CA VAL A 67 -7.93 5.18 -26.81
C VAL A 67 -7.27 6.55 -26.58
N VAL A 68 -6.90 6.86 -25.33
CA VAL A 68 -6.29 8.16 -24.98
C VAL A 68 -4.79 8.21 -25.35
N LEU A 69 -4.16 7.05 -25.52
CA LEU A 69 -2.73 6.91 -25.78
C LEU A 69 -2.55 6.07 -27.05
N ASP A 70 -2.68 6.72 -28.21
CA ASP A 70 -2.08 6.35 -29.51
C ASP A 70 -2.67 7.24 -30.61
N LYS A 71 -2.35 8.54 -30.56
CA LYS A 71 -2.45 9.35 -31.77
C LYS A 71 -1.04 9.61 -32.25
N GLU A 72 -0.66 8.92 -33.31
CA GLU A 72 0.53 9.27 -34.09
C GLU A 72 0.41 10.75 -34.46
N TYR A 73 1.45 11.53 -34.14
CA TYR A 73 1.44 12.97 -34.37
C TYR A 73 1.41 13.24 -35.87
N ILE A 74 0.25 13.67 -36.39
CA ILE A 74 0.14 14.16 -37.76
C ILE A 74 0.40 15.68 -37.73
N PRO A 75 1.49 16.17 -38.36
CA PRO A 75 1.73 17.60 -38.46
C PRO A 75 0.55 18.25 -39.18
N ARG A 76 0.01 19.34 -38.63
CA ARG A 76 -1.08 20.09 -39.25
C ARG A 76 -0.59 20.62 -40.60
N GLU A 77 -1.36 20.41 -41.67
CA GLU A 77 -1.06 21.02 -42.96
C GLU A 77 -0.98 22.53 -42.77
N LYS A 78 0.14 23.09 -43.20
CA LYS A 78 0.40 24.52 -43.13
C LYS A 78 -0.45 25.15 -44.24
N ASP A 79 -1.51 25.85 -43.86
CA ASP A 79 -2.33 26.64 -44.78
C ASP A 79 -1.41 27.49 -45.68
N LEU A 80 -1.53 27.28 -46.99
CA LEU A 80 -0.88 28.08 -48.04
C LEU A 80 -1.58 29.43 -48.17
#